data_AF-A0A3D4QUG7-F1
#
_entry.id   AF-A0A3D4QUG7-F1
#
_cell.length_a   1.000
_cell.length_b   1.000
_cell.length_c   1.000
_cell.angle_alpha   90.00
_cell.angle_beta   90.00
_cell.angle_gamma   90.00
#
_symmetry.space_group_name_H-M   'P 1'
#
loop_
_entity.id
_entity.type
_entity.pdbx_description
1 polymer ?
#
loop_
_entity_poly.entity_id
_entity_poly.type
_entity_poly.pdbx_seq_one_letter_code
_entity_poly.pdbx_strand_id
1 'polypeptide(L)'
;MSLLQEKFKEVAQTLMPVVLLILLLSFTFVNVEADIIIRFTIGSIMLLLGLTIFLWGIDLAMNPIGEHMSAEIATSRKASKIAILSFFLGFLITVAELDLLVLGNQIENASGGTMNSSFIVYMVSIGVGFMISLGVFRLLRDKPSYRMFMTITYAIIFVLALFVAEEFLAISFDASGATTGALTTPFILAISLGLSKVKGGKNTEENSFGLVGVMSSGPILAVMLISIITGQRNIHGEAAQFVPAEGIIEPILNILPHILLESIVALLPISVLFFVYNFVKFKIDKEELAGIIKGLIFTLIGLILFLVGVNSGFMDMGRIIGMELAGMNPWVLIGVAFVSGLIVVLVEPAVHVLGEQIEEVTGGHIPVKLIRMTLSIGVGTAIALSMVRILVPEVKLWYFLLPGFAIAILLSYRVDPIFVGIAFDAGGVASGPMTATYVLAFAQGAAAMTPTADVLVDGFGVIAMVAMAPVLSIMILGTAFRHKTAEVPEAEEDISITPTPILEADGIYNDCIMVVVNRGLADEVVDVARQSGASGATIIHGRGTDDEHERVKLPLINVELQPEKEIIWLVTSANISEHIANNLLANTQLEQEGEVAV
;
A
#
# COMPACT_ATOMS: atom_id res chain seq x y z
N MET A 1 -16.21 17.12 -14.11
CA MET A 1 -15.54 16.38 -15.21
C MET A 1 -16.22 15.02 -15.30
N SER A 2 -16.27 14.36 -16.46
CA SER A 2 -16.75 12.96 -16.47
C SER A 2 -15.75 12.07 -15.73
N LEU A 3 -16.21 11.01 -15.05
CA LEU A 3 -15.33 10.09 -14.29
C LEU A 3 -14.14 9.60 -15.13
N LEU A 4 -14.36 9.33 -16.42
CA LEU A 4 -13.31 8.96 -17.36
C LEU A 4 -12.24 10.05 -17.57
N GLN A 5 -12.63 11.34 -17.59
CA GLN A 5 -11.67 12.44 -17.71
C GLN A 5 -10.81 12.60 -16.45
N GLU A 6 -11.39 12.33 -15.28
CA GLU A 6 -10.68 12.33 -14.02
C GLU A 6 -9.65 11.19 -13.99
N LYS A 7 -10.06 9.98 -14.35
CA LYS A 7 -9.13 8.83 -14.49
C LYS A 7 -8.06 9.06 -15.54
N PHE A 8 -8.41 9.64 -16.69
CA PHE A 8 -7.41 9.99 -17.70
C PHE A 8 -6.37 10.99 -17.15
N LYS A 9 -6.81 11.99 -16.38
CA LYS A 9 -5.92 12.99 -15.78
C LYS A 9 -5.01 12.34 -14.74
N GLU A 10 -5.56 11.49 -13.87
CA GLU A 10 -4.82 10.74 -12.83
C GLU A 10 -3.72 9.87 -13.46
N VAL A 11 -4.07 9.06 -14.47
CA VAL A 11 -3.11 8.21 -15.18
C VAL A 11 -2.10 9.04 -15.98
N ALA A 12 -2.52 10.11 -16.64
CA ALA A 12 -1.60 10.98 -17.39
C ALA A 12 -0.57 11.65 -16.48
N GLN A 13 -0.98 12.10 -15.29
CA GLN A 13 -0.08 12.70 -14.30
C GLN A 13 0.96 11.69 -13.77
N THR A 14 0.61 10.41 -13.77
CA THR A 14 1.50 9.30 -13.38
C THR A 14 2.45 8.92 -14.51
N LEU A 15 1.91 8.64 -15.69
CA LEU A 15 2.65 8.04 -16.79
C LEU A 15 3.52 9.04 -17.55
N MET A 16 3.01 10.25 -17.80
CA MET A 16 3.70 11.22 -18.67
C MET A 16 5.08 11.63 -18.12
N PRO A 17 5.29 11.88 -16.82
CA PRO A 17 6.61 12.20 -16.30
C PRO A 17 7.63 11.08 -16.54
N VAL A 18 7.22 9.82 -16.42
CA VAL A 18 8.09 8.66 -16.68
C VAL A 18 8.36 8.52 -18.17
N VAL A 19 7.34 8.68 -19.03
CA VAL A 19 7.51 8.64 -20.49
C VAL A 19 8.46 9.76 -20.96
N LEU A 20 8.31 10.98 -20.43
CA LEU A 20 9.18 12.10 -20.74
C LEU A 20 10.61 11.87 -20.27
N LEU A 21 10.80 11.29 -19.07
CA LEU A 21 12.11 10.91 -18.58
C LEU A 21 12.77 9.89 -19.52
N ILE A 22 12.04 8.84 -19.89
CA ILE A 22 12.52 7.79 -20.80
C ILE A 22 12.92 8.42 -22.15
N LEU A 23 12.06 9.24 -22.76
CA LEU A 23 12.38 9.92 -24.02
C LEU A 23 13.59 10.84 -23.88
N LEU A 24 13.70 11.59 -22.79
CA LEU A 24 14.85 12.44 -22.53
C LEU A 24 16.14 11.61 -22.48
N LEU A 25 16.16 10.51 -21.73
CA LEU A 25 17.31 9.60 -21.66
C LEU A 25 17.66 9.02 -23.04
N SER A 26 16.64 8.71 -23.83
CA SER A 26 16.78 8.11 -25.16
C SER A 26 17.24 9.08 -26.25
N PHE A 27 17.08 10.38 -26.05
CA PHE A 27 17.60 11.37 -26.99
C PHE A 27 18.94 11.97 -26.54
N THR A 28 19.36 11.75 -25.29
CA THR A 28 20.56 12.37 -24.71
C THR A 28 21.67 11.37 -24.40
N PHE A 29 21.34 10.23 -23.80
CA PHE A 29 22.33 9.26 -23.31
C PHE A 29 22.39 7.98 -24.14
N VAL A 30 21.25 7.53 -24.68
CA VAL A 30 21.14 6.20 -25.31
C VAL A 30 20.81 6.35 -26.79
N ASN A 31 21.53 5.68 -27.69
CA ASN A 31 21.21 5.69 -29.12
C ASN A 31 20.23 4.56 -29.45
N VAL A 32 18.94 4.86 -29.44
CA VAL A 32 17.87 3.88 -29.68
C VAL A 32 17.40 3.93 -31.14
N GLU A 33 17.17 2.76 -31.74
CA GLU A 33 16.63 2.66 -33.09
C GLU A 33 15.22 3.30 -33.20
N ALA A 34 14.94 3.87 -34.37
CA ALA A 34 13.71 4.66 -34.56
C ALA A 34 12.44 3.82 -34.43
N ASP A 35 12.48 2.55 -34.81
CA ASP A 35 11.37 1.61 -34.68
C ASP A 35 11.01 1.34 -33.21
N ILE A 36 12.02 1.19 -32.34
CA ILE A 36 11.84 1.00 -30.90
C ILE A 36 11.26 2.27 -30.27
N ILE A 37 11.72 3.46 -30.64
CA ILE A 37 11.17 4.73 -30.14
C ILE A 37 9.69 4.88 -30.54
N ILE A 38 9.35 4.55 -31.79
CA ILE A 38 7.96 4.58 -32.26
C ILE A 38 7.12 3.55 -31.50
N ARG A 39 7.63 2.32 -31.33
CA ARG A 39 6.94 1.26 -30.59
C ARG A 39 6.75 1.60 -29.12
N PHE A 40 7.74 2.20 -28.48
CA PHE A 40 7.64 2.75 -27.13
C PHE A 40 6.56 3.84 -27.04
N THR A 41 6.48 4.74 -28.03
CA THR A 41 5.47 5.80 -28.05
C THR A 41 4.06 5.25 -28.22
N ILE A 42 3.87 4.30 -29.16
CA ILE A 42 2.60 3.59 -29.35
C ILE A 42 2.24 2.82 -28.08
N GLY A 43 3.18 2.07 -27.52
CA GLY A 43 3.02 1.32 -26.27
C GLY A 43 2.64 2.23 -25.10
N SER A 44 3.25 3.41 -24.98
CA SER A 44 2.93 4.41 -23.96
C SER A 44 1.51 4.97 -24.12
N ILE A 45 1.04 5.21 -25.35
CA ILE A 45 -0.35 5.62 -25.62
C ILE A 45 -1.32 4.50 -25.26
N MET A 46 -1.00 3.25 -25.63
CA MET A 46 -1.80 2.08 -25.28
C MET A 46 -1.85 1.86 -23.77
N LEU A 47 -0.74 2.06 -23.05
CA LEU A 47 -0.67 2.00 -21.60
C LEU A 47 -1.53 3.09 -20.96
N LEU A 48 -1.43 4.34 -21.42
CA LEU A 48 -2.25 5.47 -20.95
C LEU A 48 -3.75 5.17 -21.08
N LEU A 49 -4.18 4.80 -22.28
CA LEU A 49 -5.59 4.50 -22.58
C LEU A 49 -6.05 3.23 -21.86
N GLY A 50 -5.21 2.20 -21.86
CA GLY A 50 -5.48 0.91 -21.24
C GLY A 50 -5.69 1.04 -19.74
N LEU A 51 -4.75 1.68 -19.03
CA LEU A 51 -4.86 1.90 -17.58
C LEU A 51 -6.03 2.83 -17.25
N THR A 52 -6.31 3.85 -18.06
CA THR A 52 -7.50 4.72 -17.88
C THR A 52 -8.80 3.93 -17.98
N ILE A 53 -8.97 3.14 -19.05
CA ILE A 53 -10.19 2.34 -19.28
C ILE A 53 -10.29 1.23 -18.22
N PHE A 54 -9.17 0.65 -17.80
CA PHE A 54 -9.10 -0.39 -16.78
C PHE A 54 -9.56 0.14 -15.42
N LEU A 55 -8.98 1.24 -14.93
CA LEU A 55 -9.37 1.87 -13.67
C LEU A 55 -10.83 2.32 -13.68
N TRP A 56 -11.29 2.88 -14.81
CA TRP A 56 -12.70 3.21 -14.97
C TRP A 56 -13.63 1.98 -14.94
N GLY A 57 -13.19 0.87 -15.55
CA GLY A 57 -13.91 -0.41 -15.48
C GLY A 57 -13.98 -0.97 -14.06
N ILE A 58 -12.88 -0.86 -13.29
CA ILE A 58 -12.81 -1.23 -11.87
C ILE A 58 -13.84 -0.44 -11.06
N ASP A 59 -13.92 0.88 -11.24
CA ASP A 59 -14.88 1.71 -10.52
C ASP A 59 -16.34 1.28 -10.77
N LEU A 60 -16.64 0.82 -11.99
CA LEU A 60 -17.98 0.37 -12.38
C LEU A 60 -18.31 -1.06 -11.96
N ALA A 61 -17.31 -1.91 -11.73
CA ALA A 61 -17.49 -3.33 -11.44
C ALA A 61 -16.88 -3.75 -10.11
N MET A 62 -15.56 -3.68 -9.98
CA MET A 62 -14.82 -4.20 -8.83
C MET A 62 -15.20 -3.48 -7.52
N ASN A 63 -15.37 -2.15 -7.54
CA ASN A 63 -15.75 -1.40 -6.34
C ASN A 63 -17.13 -1.84 -5.81
N PRO A 64 -18.22 -1.85 -6.61
CA PRO A 64 -19.50 -2.41 -6.18
C PRO A 64 -19.41 -3.87 -5.72
N ILE A 65 -18.68 -4.72 -6.46
CA ILE A 65 -18.47 -6.13 -6.06
C ILE A 65 -17.84 -6.19 -4.66
N GLY A 66 -16.86 -5.32 -4.38
CA GLY A 66 -16.19 -5.20 -3.10
C GLY A 66 -17.08 -4.73 -1.97
N GLU A 67 -17.91 -3.72 -2.19
CA GLU A 67 -18.86 -3.21 -1.22
C GLU A 67 -19.84 -4.30 -0.77
N HIS A 68 -20.45 -5.02 -1.72
CA HIS A 68 -21.35 -6.13 -1.40
C HIS A 68 -20.65 -7.29 -0.68
N MET A 69 -19.43 -7.63 -1.10
CA MET A 69 -18.65 -8.71 -0.49
C MET A 69 -18.14 -8.35 0.92
N SER A 70 -17.69 -7.12 1.13
CA SER A 70 -17.18 -6.65 2.42
C SER A 70 -18.29 -6.52 3.47
N ALA A 71 -19.47 -6.02 3.09
CA ALA A 71 -20.65 -6.00 3.94
C ALA A 71 -21.06 -7.43 4.36
N GLU A 72 -20.95 -8.40 3.45
CA GLU A 72 -21.21 -9.81 3.75
C GLU A 72 -20.20 -10.42 4.75
N ILE A 73 -18.92 -10.03 4.67
CA ILE A 73 -17.90 -10.44 5.64
C ILE A 73 -18.22 -9.84 7.01
N ALA A 74 -18.44 -8.52 7.07
CA ALA A 74 -18.62 -7.78 8.31
C ALA A 74 -19.88 -8.19 9.09
N THR A 75 -20.96 -8.53 8.39
CA THR A 75 -22.23 -8.96 9.01
C THR A 75 -22.29 -10.45 9.33
N SER A 76 -21.30 -11.25 8.88
CA SER A 76 -21.29 -12.69 9.11
C SER A 76 -20.95 -13.04 10.56
N ARG A 77 -21.80 -13.84 11.21
CA ARG A 77 -21.54 -14.34 12.58
C ARG A 77 -20.66 -15.60 12.62
N LYS A 78 -20.46 -16.27 11.48
CA LYS A 78 -19.73 -17.55 11.42
C LYS A 78 -18.27 -17.29 11.04
N ALA A 79 -17.36 -17.61 11.96
CA ALA A 79 -15.92 -17.49 11.74
C ALA A 79 -15.45 -18.22 10.46
N SER A 80 -15.92 -19.44 10.21
CA SER A 80 -15.57 -20.17 8.98
C SER A 80 -16.01 -19.44 7.71
N LYS A 81 -17.16 -18.77 7.73
CA LYS A 81 -17.66 -18.01 6.59
C LYS A 81 -16.85 -16.74 6.34
N ILE A 82 -16.46 -16.03 7.41
CA ILE A 82 -15.53 -14.91 7.34
C ILE A 82 -14.21 -15.39 6.71
N ALA A 83 -13.63 -16.47 7.26
CA ALA A 83 -12.35 -17.02 6.80
C ALA A 83 -12.34 -17.31 5.30
N ILE A 84 -13.34 -18.06 4.84
CA ILE A 84 -13.46 -18.52 3.46
C ILE A 84 -13.71 -17.33 2.52
N LEU A 85 -14.59 -16.41 2.91
CA LEU A 85 -14.93 -15.26 2.07
C LEU A 85 -13.76 -14.28 1.95
N SER A 86 -13.09 -13.96 3.06
CA SER A 86 -11.87 -13.16 3.06
C SER A 86 -10.74 -13.81 2.26
N PHE A 87 -10.59 -15.14 2.35
CA PHE A 87 -9.62 -15.89 1.55
C PHE A 87 -9.89 -15.76 0.06
N PHE A 88 -11.11 -16.08 -0.38
CA PHE A 88 -11.45 -16.02 -1.81
C PHE A 88 -11.40 -14.59 -2.34
N LEU A 89 -11.82 -13.61 -1.55
CA LEU A 89 -11.77 -12.21 -1.96
C LEU A 89 -10.32 -11.78 -2.21
N GLY A 90 -9.42 -12.07 -1.27
CA GLY A 90 -8.00 -11.82 -1.44
C GLY A 90 -7.41 -12.55 -2.65
N PHE A 91 -7.62 -13.86 -2.73
CA PHE A 91 -7.11 -14.71 -3.81
C PHE A 91 -7.54 -14.21 -5.19
N LEU A 92 -8.83 -13.94 -5.39
CA LEU A 92 -9.37 -13.61 -6.72
C LEU A 92 -8.94 -12.23 -7.20
N ILE A 93 -8.80 -11.28 -6.27
CA ILE A 93 -8.34 -9.92 -6.55
C ILE A 93 -6.88 -9.94 -6.96
N THR A 94 -6.06 -10.70 -6.23
CA THR A 94 -4.63 -10.83 -6.57
C THR A 94 -4.41 -11.56 -7.90
N VAL A 95 -5.25 -12.54 -8.27
CA VAL A 95 -5.18 -13.15 -9.62
C VAL A 95 -5.42 -12.13 -10.74
N ALA A 96 -6.24 -11.12 -10.49
CA ALA A 96 -6.53 -10.05 -11.43
C ALA A 96 -5.56 -8.86 -11.35
N GLU A 97 -4.52 -8.93 -10.50
CA GLU A 97 -3.58 -7.83 -10.30
C GLU A 97 -2.62 -7.69 -11.48
N LEU A 98 -2.54 -6.47 -12.04
CA LEU A 98 -1.74 -6.16 -13.23
C LEU A 98 -0.27 -6.47 -13.02
N ASP A 99 0.24 -6.02 -11.87
CA ASP A 99 1.66 -6.01 -11.57
C ASP A 99 2.17 -7.44 -11.34
N LEU A 100 1.32 -8.31 -10.75
CA LEU A 100 1.63 -9.72 -10.59
C LEU A 100 1.62 -10.49 -11.91
N LEU A 101 0.70 -10.18 -12.83
CA LEU A 101 0.69 -10.76 -14.18
C LEU A 101 1.96 -10.36 -14.95
N VAL A 102 2.34 -9.08 -14.89
CA VAL A 102 3.57 -8.57 -15.50
C VAL A 102 4.81 -9.25 -14.89
N LEU A 103 4.87 -9.38 -13.56
CA LEU A 103 5.97 -10.04 -12.87
C LEU A 103 6.05 -11.53 -13.25
N GLY A 104 4.91 -12.24 -13.28
CA GLY A 104 4.85 -13.65 -13.68
C GLY A 104 5.43 -13.89 -15.07
N ASN A 105 5.06 -13.04 -16.03
CA ASN A 105 5.60 -13.09 -17.39
C ASN A 105 7.10 -12.78 -17.44
N GLN A 106 7.58 -11.84 -16.62
CA GLN A 106 9.02 -11.56 -16.50
C GLN A 106 9.80 -12.73 -15.90
N ILE A 107 9.26 -13.42 -14.90
CA ILE A 107 9.89 -14.61 -14.29
C ILE A 107 9.90 -15.76 -15.29
N GLU A 108 8.81 -15.99 -16.03
CA GLU A 108 8.75 -17.04 -17.05
C GLU A 108 9.80 -16.81 -18.15
N ASN A 109 9.93 -15.58 -18.63
CA ASN A 109 10.94 -15.22 -19.64
C ASN A 109 12.37 -15.34 -19.10
N ALA A 110 12.64 -14.83 -17.90
CA ALA A 110 13.97 -14.88 -17.30
C ALA A 110 14.39 -16.29 -16.88
N SER A 111 13.43 -17.18 -16.58
CA SER A 111 13.67 -18.58 -16.23
C SER A 111 13.76 -19.53 -17.43
N GLY A 112 13.71 -19.00 -18.67
CA GLY A 112 13.69 -19.80 -19.89
C GLY A 112 12.46 -20.71 -20.01
N GLY A 113 11.33 -20.32 -19.41
CA GLY A 113 10.07 -21.08 -19.41
C GLY A 113 10.00 -22.20 -18.36
N THR A 114 11.00 -22.35 -17.49
CA THR A 114 10.97 -23.38 -16.44
C THR A 114 9.98 -23.07 -15.32
N MET A 115 9.71 -21.79 -15.07
CA MET A 115 8.67 -21.34 -14.16
C MET A 115 7.53 -20.69 -14.93
N ASN A 116 6.37 -21.36 -14.96
CA ASN A 116 5.21 -20.83 -15.66
C ASN A 116 4.58 -19.64 -14.93
N SER A 117 4.24 -18.58 -15.68
CA SER A 117 3.62 -17.33 -15.17
C SER A 117 2.33 -17.60 -14.41
N SER A 118 1.41 -18.40 -14.97
CA SER A 118 0.13 -18.71 -14.32
C SER A 118 0.31 -19.46 -13.01
N PHE A 119 1.29 -20.37 -12.92
CA PHE A 119 1.61 -21.07 -11.67
C PHE A 119 2.04 -20.08 -10.57
N ILE A 120 2.92 -19.12 -10.91
CA ILE A 120 3.37 -18.09 -9.97
C ILE A 120 2.19 -17.24 -9.50
N VAL A 121 1.37 -16.75 -10.43
CA VAL A 121 0.20 -15.92 -10.13
C VAL A 121 -0.74 -16.63 -9.15
N TYR A 122 -1.16 -17.87 -9.44
CA TYR A 122 -2.08 -18.60 -8.55
C TYR A 122 -1.48 -18.91 -7.19
N MET A 123 -0.21 -19.32 -7.14
CA MET A 123 0.48 -19.63 -5.90
C MET A 123 0.61 -18.39 -5.00
N VAL A 124 1.03 -17.27 -5.57
CA VAL A 124 1.15 -15.99 -4.87
C VAL A 124 -0.23 -15.55 -4.35
N SER A 125 -1.27 -15.65 -5.18
CA SER A 125 -2.64 -15.34 -4.79
C SER A 125 -3.17 -16.22 -3.65
N ILE A 126 -2.77 -17.50 -3.58
CA ILE A 126 -3.13 -18.38 -2.46
C ILE A 126 -2.50 -17.86 -1.16
N GLY A 127 -1.23 -17.44 -1.21
CA GLY A 127 -0.54 -16.83 -0.08
C GLY A 127 -1.24 -15.57 0.40
N VAL A 128 -1.61 -14.68 -0.53
CA VAL A 128 -2.39 -13.46 -0.24
C VAL A 128 -3.72 -13.80 0.42
N GLY A 129 -4.52 -14.67 -0.19
CA GLY A 129 -5.83 -15.05 0.36
C GLY A 129 -5.72 -15.59 1.78
N PHE A 130 -4.70 -16.42 2.06
CA PHE A 130 -4.45 -16.95 3.40
C PHE A 130 -4.12 -15.83 4.40
N MET A 131 -3.23 -14.91 4.04
CA MET A 131 -2.84 -13.82 4.93
C MET A 131 -3.95 -12.79 5.14
N ILE A 132 -4.76 -12.46 4.12
CA ILE A 132 -5.95 -11.61 4.30
C ILE A 132 -6.92 -12.26 5.28
N SER A 133 -7.16 -13.58 5.16
CA SER A 133 -8.02 -14.31 6.10
C SER A 133 -7.53 -14.17 7.54
N LEU A 134 -6.23 -14.36 7.77
CA LEU A 134 -5.61 -14.16 9.09
C LEU A 134 -5.66 -12.70 9.57
N GLY A 135 -5.42 -11.74 8.67
CA GLY A 135 -5.46 -10.31 8.96
C GLY A 135 -6.84 -9.82 9.37
N VAL A 136 -7.89 -10.30 8.67
CA VAL A 136 -9.29 -10.02 9.03
C VAL A 136 -9.62 -10.60 10.40
N PHE A 137 -9.17 -11.82 10.72
CA PHE A 137 -9.36 -12.37 12.06
C PHE A 137 -8.62 -11.60 13.15
N ARG A 138 -7.38 -11.19 12.90
CA ARG A 138 -6.60 -10.35 13.80
C ARG A 138 -7.35 -9.04 14.07
N LEU A 139 -7.79 -8.37 13.00
CA LEU A 139 -8.53 -7.11 13.06
C LEU A 139 -9.81 -7.31 13.86
N LEU A 140 -10.63 -8.32 13.60
CA LEU A 140 -11.88 -8.54 14.32
C LEU A 140 -11.70 -8.89 15.81
N ARG A 141 -10.57 -9.50 16.20
CA ARG A 141 -10.32 -9.95 17.58
C ARG A 141 -9.45 -9.01 18.42
N ASP A 142 -8.85 -7.97 17.84
CA ASP A 142 -7.76 -7.15 18.43
C ASP A 142 -6.57 -7.97 18.96
N LYS A 143 -6.44 -9.24 18.56
CA LYS A 143 -5.42 -10.15 19.07
C LYS A 143 -4.87 -11.05 17.96
N PRO A 144 -3.54 -11.22 17.86
CA PRO A 144 -2.50 -10.45 18.57
C PRO A 144 -2.43 -8.97 18.09
N SER A 145 -1.72 -8.12 18.83
CA SER A 145 -1.46 -6.74 18.40
C SER A 145 -0.75 -6.72 17.04
N TYR A 146 -0.94 -5.66 16.26
CA TYR A 146 -0.43 -5.59 14.88
C TYR A 146 1.10 -5.83 14.83
N ARG A 147 1.84 -5.13 15.68
CA ARG A 147 3.31 -5.25 15.81
C ARG A 147 3.75 -6.68 16.09
N MET A 148 3.06 -7.36 17.01
CA MET A 148 3.37 -8.75 17.37
C MET A 148 3.06 -9.69 16.20
N PHE A 149 1.93 -9.50 15.52
CA PHE A 149 1.58 -10.27 14.32
C PHE A 149 2.67 -10.16 13.24
N MET A 150 3.10 -8.93 12.93
CA MET A 150 4.15 -8.69 11.94
C MET A 150 5.49 -9.26 12.40
N THR A 151 5.84 -9.15 13.69
CA THR A 151 7.08 -9.72 14.23
C THR A 151 7.12 -11.24 14.07
N ILE A 152 6.03 -11.94 14.42
CA ILE A 152 5.94 -13.40 14.24
C ILE A 152 6.06 -13.77 12.76
N THR A 153 5.35 -13.04 11.90
CA THR A 153 5.31 -13.30 10.46
C THR A 153 6.70 -13.15 9.82
N TYR A 154 7.37 -12.03 10.08
CA TYR A 154 8.72 -11.80 9.56
C TYR A 154 9.79 -12.65 10.23
N ALA A 155 9.61 -13.06 11.50
CA ALA A 155 10.48 -14.06 12.11
C ALA A 155 10.39 -15.41 11.37
N ILE A 156 9.19 -15.84 10.98
CA ILE A 156 9.01 -17.03 10.14
C ILE A 156 9.69 -16.83 8.78
N ILE A 157 9.48 -15.69 8.12
CA ILE A 157 10.13 -15.36 6.84
C ILE A 157 11.66 -15.42 6.98
N PHE A 158 12.25 -14.85 8.03
CA PHE A 158 13.70 -14.87 8.24
C PHE A 158 14.22 -16.29 8.47
N VAL A 159 13.49 -17.13 9.20
CA VAL A 159 13.88 -18.55 9.36
C VAL A 159 13.81 -19.27 8.03
N LEU A 160 12.73 -19.09 7.25
CA LEU A 160 12.59 -19.73 5.94
C LEU A 160 13.64 -19.24 4.95
N ALA A 161 14.02 -17.97 4.99
CA ALA A 161 15.03 -17.37 4.12
C ALA A 161 16.41 -18.05 4.26
N LEU A 162 16.73 -18.68 5.41
CA LEU A 162 17.97 -19.46 5.58
C LEU A 162 17.98 -20.76 4.77
N PHE A 163 16.82 -21.22 4.30
CA PHE A 163 16.65 -22.48 3.58
C PHE A 163 16.30 -22.31 2.10
N VAL A 164 16.15 -21.07 1.63
CA VAL A 164 15.73 -20.71 0.28
C VAL A 164 16.90 -20.11 -0.50
N ALA A 165 16.99 -20.39 -1.79
CA ALA A 165 18.03 -19.86 -2.66
C ALA A 165 17.81 -18.37 -3.00
N GLU A 166 18.84 -17.70 -3.51
CA GLU A 166 18.83 -16.25 -3.72
C GLU A 166 17.81 -15.82 -4.79
N GLU A 167 17.61 -16.63 -5.83
CA GLU A 167 16.62 -16.36 -6.90
C GLU A 167 15.20 -16.38 -6.34
N PHE A 168 14.88 -17.42 -5.56
CA PHE A 168 13.56 -17.55 -4.93
C PHE A 168 13.34 -16.49 -3.85
N LEU A 169 14.40 -16.08 -3.14
CA LEU A 169 14.33 -14.96 -2.21
C LEU A 169 13.96 -13.67 -2.95
N ALA A 170 14.66 -13.34 -4.05
CA ALA A 170 14.37 -12.17 -4.87
C ALA A 170 12.94 -12.19 -5.42
N ILE A 171 12.53 -13.31 -6.04
CA ILE A 171 11.18 -13.50 -6.59
C ILE A 171 10.11 -13.39 -5.49
N SER A 172 10.34 -13.93 -4.29
CA SER A 172 9.36 -13.93 -3.20
C SER A 172 9.01 -12.52 -2.71
N PHE A 173 10.00 -11.66 -2.56
CA PHE A 173 9.79 -10.27 -2.14
C PHE A 173 9.37 -9.37 -3.30
N ASP A 174 9.79 -9.63 -4.53
CA ASP A 174 9.25 -8.93 -5.69
C ASP A 174 7.76 -9.24 -5.88
N ALA A 175 7.36 -10.50 -5.70
CA ALA A 175 5.96 -10.91 -5.74
C ALA A 175 5.13 -10.18 -4.67
N SER A 176 5.67 -9.98 -3.47
CA SER A 176 5.04 -9.16 -2.44
C SER A 176 4.69 -7.76 -2.93
N GLY A 177 5.67 -7.04 -3.48
CA GLY A 177 5.44 -5.68 -4.01
C GLY A 177 4.53 -5.67 -5.24
N ALA A 178 4.52 -6.73 -6.04
CA ALA A 178 3.65 -6.84 -7.21
C ALA A 178 2.19 -7.22 -6.88
N THR A 179 1.84 -7.50 -5.62
CA THR A 179 0.45 -7.77 -5.21
C THR A 179 -0.31 -6.55 -4.73
N THR A 180 0.32 -5.37 -4.74
CA THR A 180 -0.19 -4.12 -4.15
C THR A 180 -0.38 -3.03 -5.19
N GLY A 181 -0.80 -3.42 -6.38
CA GLY A 181 -1.05 -2.52 -7.49
C GLY A 181 -2.32 -1.68 -7.34
N ALA A 182 -2.65 -0.98 -8.43
CA ALA A 182 -3.70 0.04 -8.48
C ALA A 182 -5.12 -0.50 -8.22
N LEU A 183 -5.33 -1.81 -8.34
CA LEU A 183 -6.61 -2.47 -8.04
C LEU A 183 -6.64 -2.97 -6.58
N THR A 184 -5.65 -3.78 -6.18
CA THR A 184 -5.70 -4.50 -4.89
C THR A 184 -5.58 -3.55 -3.70
N THR A 185 -4.70 -2.55 -3.76
CA THR A 185 -4.40 -1.69 -2.61
C THR A 185 -5.61 -0.86 -2.15
N PRO A 186 -6.28 -0.05 -3.00
CA PRO A 186 -7.45 0.72 -2.58
C PRO A 186 -8.58 -0.18 -2.07
N PHE A 187 -8.74 -1.36 -2.67
CA PHE A 187 -9.75 -2.32 -2.30
C PHE A 187 -9.52 -2.91 -0.90
N ILE A 188 -8.30 -3.35 -0.60
CA ILE A 188 -7.95 -3.92 0.70
C ILE A 188 -7.95 -2.85 1.79
N LEU A 189 -7.51 -1.62 1.48
CA LEU A 189 -7.63 -0.47 2.39
C LEU A 189 -9.11 -0.15 2.68
N ALA A 190 -9.97 -0.15 1.67
CA ALA A 190 -11.40 0.06 1.85
C ALA A 190 -12.04 -1.03 2.74
N ILE A 191 -11.63 -2.29 2.59
CA ILE A 191 -12.04 -3.38 3.49
C ILE A 191 -11.56 -3.15 4.91
N SER A 192 -10.28 -2.79 5.08
CA SER A 192 -9.68 -2.51 6.38
C SER A 192 -10.44 -1.41 7.11
N LEU A 193 -10.67 -0.28 6.43
CA LEU A 193 -11.45 0.85 6.93
C LEU A 193 -12.91 0.48 7.23
N GLY A 194 -13.58 -0.21 6.31
CA GLY A 194 -14.97 -0.65 6.48
C GLY A 194 -15.14 -1.59 7.67
N LEU A 195 -14.24 -2.56 7.82
CA LEU A 195 -14.26 -3.51 8.92
C LEU A 195 -13.91 -2.87 10.26
N SER A 196 -12.95 -1.93 10.27
CA SER A 196 -12.59 -1.15 11.46
C SER A 196 -13.78 -0.31 11.95
N LYS A 197 -14.46 0.41 11.04
CA LYS A 197 -15.67 1.21 11.35
C LYS A 197 -16.83 0.37 11.89
N VAL A 198 -17.08 -0.80 11.30
CA VAL A 198 -18.15 -1.71 11.76
C VAL A 198 -17.83 -2.29 13.14
N LYS A 199 -16.55 -2.57 13.40
CA LYS A 199 -16.10 -3.10 14.68
C LYS A 199 -16.19 -2.05 15.80
N GLY A 200 -15.73 -0.83 15.54
CA GLY A 200 -15.64 0.25 16.53
C GLY A 200 -14.68 -0.03 17.68
N GLY A 201 -14.58 0.92 18.62
CA GLY A 201 -13.75 0.82 19.83
C GLY A 201 -12.48 1.68 19.80
N LYS A 202 -11.68 1.61 20.88
CA LYS A 202 -10.51 2.48 21.10
C LYS A 202 -9.45 2.39 20.00
N ASN A 203 -9.27 1.20 19.41
CA ASN A 203 -8.24 0.95 18.40
C ASN A 203 -8.75 1.13 16.95
N THR A 204 -9.82 1.90 16.73
CA THR A 204 -10.41 2.05 15.38
C THR A 204 -9.40 2.64 14.38
N GLU A 205 -8.62 3.66 14.77
CA GLU A 205 -7.62 4.26 13.89
C GLU A 205 -6.41 3.36 13.64
N GLU A 206 -5.93 2.63 14.66
CA GLU A 206 -4.88 1.62 14.47
C GLU A 206 -5.36 0.52 13.51
N ASN A 207 -6.60 0.06 13.69
CA ASN A 207 -7.17 -1.02 12.88
C ASN A 207 -7.56 -0.59 11.46
N SER A 208 -7.56 0.72 11.16
CA SER A 208 -7.75 1.24 9.81
C SER A 208 -6.63 0.81 8.86
N PHE A 209 -5.41 0.63 9.38
CA PHE A 209 -4.22 0.29 8.61
C PHE A 209 -3.65 -1.08 8.98
N GLY A 210 -2.74 -1.57 8.14
CA GLY A 210 -1.93 -2.76 8.36
C GLY A 210 -2.41 -4.00 7.60
N LEU A 211 -3.64 -4.01 7.09
CA LEU A 211 -4.17 -5.18 6.36
C LEU A 211 -3.44 -5.40 5.03
N VAL A 212 -3.02 -4.32 4.35
CA VAL A 212 -2.19 -4.41 3.14
C VAL A 212 -0.83 -5.01 3.49
N GLY A 213 -0.19 -4.54 4.56
CA GLY A 213 1.09 -5.09 5.04
C GLY A 213 1.00 -6.57 5.43
N VAL A 214 -0.11 -6.99 6.02
CA VAL A 214 -0.38 -8.43 6.31
C VAL A 214 -0.50 -9.21 5.01
N MET A 215 -1.28 -8.71 4.06
CA MET A 215 -1.45 -9.33 2.74
C MET A 215 -0.11 -9.54 2.03
N SER A 216 0.75 -8.51 1.99
CA SER A 216 2.05 -8.53 1.31
C SER A 216 3.02 -9.58 1.85
N SER A 217 2.86 -10.03 3.09
CA SER A 217 3.67 -11.14 3.62
C SER A 217 3.28 -12.52 3.05
N GLY A 218 2.07 -12.66 2.50
CA GLY A 218 1.55 -13.89 1.92
C GLY A 218 2.32 -14.39 0.70
N PRO A 219 2.56 -13.54 -0.32
CA PRO A 219 3.42 -13.84 -1.47
C PRO A 219 4.80 -14.36 -1.06
N ILE A 220 5.44 -13.70 -0.07
CA ILE A 220 6.77 -14.07 0.42
C ILE A 220 6.75 -15.50 0.95
N LEU A 221 5.81 -15.77 1.86
CA LEU A 221 5.64 -17.09 2.45
C LEU A 221 5.29 -18.15 1.40
N ALA A 222 4.40 -17.86 0.45
CA ALA A 222 3.99 -18.81 -0.57
C ALA A 222 5.15 -19.24 -1.48
N VAL A 223 5.94 -18.27 -1.97
CA VAL A 223 7.09 -18.54 -2.84
C VAL A 223 8.22 -19.26 -2.08
N MET A 224 8.49 -18.86 -0.83
CA MET A 224 9.50 -19.54 -0.01
C MET A 224 9.09 -20.99 0.33
N LEU A 225 7.84 -21.19 0.72
CA LEU A 225 7.33 -22.53 1.06
C LEU A 225 7.34 -23.44 -0.16
N ILE A 226 6.96 -22.96 -1.36
CA ILE A 226 7.01 -23.81 -2.55
C ILE A 226 8.45 -24.23 -2.86
N SER A 227 9.42 -23.33 -2.75
CA SER A 227 10.84 -23.62 -3.03
C SER A 227 11.35 -24.72 -2.11
N ILE A 228 10.99 -24.65 -0.82
CA ILE A 228 11.34 -25.67 0.16
C ILE A 228 10.64 -27.01 -0.14
N ILE A 229 9.35 -26.98 -0.49
CA ILE A 229 8.55 -28.18 -0.76
C ILE A 229 9.00 -28.89 -2.04
N THR A 230 9.29 -28.14 -3.11
CA THR A 230 9.75 -28.71 -4.39
C THR A 230 11.24 -29.10 -4.35
N GLY A 231 11.98 -28.61 -3.36
CA GLY A 231 13.42 -28.84 -3.23
C GLY A 231 14.23 -28.16 -4.33
N GLN A 232 13.62 -27.27 -5.12
CA GLN A 232 14.31 -26.52 -6.16
C GLN A 232 15.22 -25.48 -5.51
N ARG A 233 16.53 -25.67 -5.69
CA ARG A 233 17.56 -24.76 -5.18
C ARG A 233 18.14 -23.83 -6.22
N ASN A 234 17.93 -24.13 -7.50
CA ASN A 234 18.32 -23.26 -8.61
C ASN A 234 17.25 -23.36 -9.68
N ILE A 235 16.99 -22.26 -10.37
CA ILE A 235 16.15 -22.26 -11.56
C ILE A 235 17.05 -22.64 -12.74
N HIS A 236 16.89 -23.87 -13.24
CA HIS A 236 17.71 -24.42 -14.32
C HIS A 236 17.21 -23.92 -15.69
N GLY A 237 17.37 -22.63 -15.95
CA GLY A 237 17.10 -22.04 -17.26
C GLY A 237 18.11 -20.94 -17.56
N GLU A 238 18.70 -20.96 -18.75
CA GLU A 238 19.43 -19.79 -19.24
C GLU A 238 18.39 -18.76 -19.70
N ALA A 239 18.46 -17.56 -19.16
CA ALA A 239 17.66 -16.45 -19.65
C ALA A 239 17.93 -16.28 -21.16
N ALA A 240 16.88 -16.31 -21.98
CA ALA A 240 17.03 -16.05 -23.40
C ALA A 240 17.65 -14.66 -23.57
N GLN A 241 18.67 -14.54 -24.43
CA GLN A 241 19.25 -13.24 -24.73
C GLN A 241 18.15 -12.31 -25.21
N PHE A 242 18.05 -11.12 -24.61
CA PHE A 242 17.08 -10.13 -25.03
C PHE A 242 17.43 -9.65 -26.44
N VAL A 243 16.58 -9.99 -27.41
CA VAL A 243 16.67 -9.51 -28.78
C VAL A 243 15.46 -8.60 -29.00
N PRO A 244 15.67 -7.29 -29.27
CA PRO A 244 14.58 -6.39 -29.62
C PRO A 244 13.81 -6.94 -30.82
N ALA A 245 12.49 -7.01 -30.73
CA ALA A 245 11.67 -7.41 -31.87
C ALA A 245 11.86 -6.41 -33.02
N GLU A 246 11.99 -6.89 -34.25
CA GLU A 246 12.09 -6.01 -35.42
C GLU A 246 10.71 -5.46 -35.82
N GLY A 247 10.67 -4.17 -36.16
CA GLY A 247 9.46 -3.53 -36.67
C GLY A 247 8.49 -3.04 -35.59
N ILE A 248 7.39 -2.43 -36.05
CA ILE A 248 6.48 -1.64 -35.20
C ILE A 248 5.18 -2.39 -34.90
N ILE A 249 4.47 -2.85 -35.94
CA ILE A 249 3.09 -3.38 -35.81
C ILE A 249 3.07 -4.89 -35.60
N GLU A 250 3.99 -5.63 -36.23
CA GLU A 250 4.02 -7.09 -36.16
C GLU A 250 4.20 -7.63 -34.73
N PRO A 251 5.13 -7.10 -33.89
CA PRO A 251 5.26 -7.55 -32.51
C PRO A 251 3.99 -7.35 -31.68
N ILE A 252 3.27 -6.25 -31.93
CA ILE A 252 2.00 -5.91 -31.26
C ILE A 252 0.90 -6.91 -31.64
N LEU A 253 0.75 -7.22 -32.93
CA LEU A 253 -0.26 -8.15 -33.40
C LEU A 253 -0.01 -9.59 -32.97
N ASN A 254 1.26 -10.00 -32.88
CA ASN A 254 1.64 -11.36 -32.51
C ASN A 254 1.35 -11.68 -31.03
N ILE A 255 1.51 -10.70 -30.13
CA ILE A 255 1.28 -10.91 -28.69
C ILE A 255 -0.20 -10.77 -28.29
N LEU A 256 -1.00 -10.07 -29.09
CA LEU A 256 -2.41 -9.76 -28.80
C LEU A 256 -3.28 -11.00 -28.50
N PRO A 257 -3.24 -12.11 -29.26
CA PRO A 257 -4.08 -13.27 -28.99
C PRO A 257 -3.76 -13.95 -27.65
N HIS A 258 -2.48 -13.99 -27.30
CA HIS A 258 -2.03 -14.57 -26.03
C HIS A 258 -2.51 -13.72 -24.85
N ILE A 259 -2.30 -12.41 -24.91
CA ILE A 259 -2.74 -11.46 -23.88
C ILE A 259 -4.26 -11.47 -23.73
N LEU A 260 -5.02 -11.62 -24.82
CA LEU A 260 -6.48 -11.72 -24.77
C LEU A 260 -6.93 -12.93 -23.92
N LEU A 261 -6.32 -14.10 -24.12
CA LEU A 261 -6.66 -15.29 -23.33
C LEU A 261 -6.24 -15.14 -21.88
N GLU A 262 -5.03 -14.62 -21.62
CA GLU A 262 -4.53 -14.35 -20.27
C GLU A 262 -5.46 -13.40 -19.52
N SER A 263 -5.89 -12.31 -20.16
CA SER A 263 -6.79 -11.31 -19.59
C SER A 263 -8.17 -11.87 -19.24
N ILE A 264 -8.71 -12.76 -20.09
CA ILE A 264 -9.98 -13.46 -19.81
C ILE A 264 -9.81 -14.39 -18.60
N VAL A 265 -8.74 -15.18 -18.57
CA VAL A 265 -8.46 -16.12 -17.47
C VAL A 265 -8.24 -15.38 -16.15
N ALA A 266 -7.61 -14.19 -16.17
CA ALA A 266 -7.40 -13.38 -14.98
C ALA A 266 -8.71 -12.82 -14.38
N LEU A 267 -9.63 -12.34 -15.22
CA LEU A 267 -10.89 -11.73 -14.76
C LEU A 267 -12.02 -12.74 -14.50
N LEU A 268 -11.94 -13.94 -15.07
CA LEU A 268 -13.00 -14.94 -14.98
C LEU A 268 -13.29 -15.40 -13.54
N PRO A 269 -12.29 -15.72 -12.68
CA PRO A 269 -12.53 -16.20 -11.32
C PRO A 269 -13.36 -15.23 -10.46
N ILE A 270 -13.02 -13.94 -10.47
CA ILE A 270 -13.75 -12.92 -9.68
C ILE A 270 -15.15 -12.67 -10.25
N SER A 271 -15.28 -12.64 -11.58
CA SER A 271 -16.57 -12.50 -12.26
C SER A 271 -17.51 -13.65 -11.89
N VAL A 272 -17.01 -14.90 -11.92
CA VAL A 272 -17.77 -16.10 -11.56
C VAL A 272 -18.21 -16.04 -10.10
N LEU A 273 -17.32 -15.69 -9.16
CA LEU A 273 -17.69 -15.57 -7.75
C LEU A 273 -18.84 -14.58 -7.57
N PHE A 274 -18.73 -13.40 -8.17
CA PHE A 274 -19.76 -12.38 -8.07
C PHE A 274 -21.10 -12.86 -8.62
N PHE A 275 -21.16 -13.41 -9.84
CA PHE A 275 -22.43 -13.87 -10.42
C PHE A 275 -23.07 -15.01 -9.62
N VAL A 276 -22.27 -15.91 -9.03
CA VAL A 276 -22.78 -16.95 -8.12
C VAL A 276 -23.41 -16.32 -6.87
N TYR A 277 -22.74 -15.37 -6.23
CA TYR A 277 -23.28 -14.70 -5.03
C TYR A 277 -24.47 -13.78 -5.34
N ASN A 278 -24.46 -13.13 -6.49
CA ASN A 278 -25.59 -12.31 -6.93
C ASN A 278 -26.83 -13.18 -7.16
N PHE A 279 -26.67 -14.34 -7.79
CA PHE A 279 -27.78 -15.28 -8.02
C PHE A 279 -28.34 -15.86 -6.72
N VAL A 280 -27.48 -16.19 -5.75
CA VAL A 280 -27.89 -16.84 -4.51
C VAL A 280 -28.38 -15.83 -3.46
N LYS A 281 -27.68 -14.71 -3.28
CA LYS A 281 -27.83 -13.84 -2.11
C LYS A 281 -28.06 -12.37 -2.43
N PHE A 282 -27.17 -11.71 -3.18
CA PHE A 282 -27.23 -10.24 -3.30
C PHE A 282 -28.49 -9.76 -4.01
N LYS A 283 -28.89 -10.43 -5.10
CA LYS A 283 -30.09 -10.10 -5.88
C LYS A 283 -30.18 -8.62 -6.22
N ILE A 284 -29.07 -8.11 -6.72
CA ILE A 284 -28.87 -6.70 -7.07
C ILE A 284 -29.86 -6.29 -8.17
N ASP A 285 -30.25 -5.02 -8.19
CA ASP A 285 -31.12 -4.50 -9.22
C ASP A 285 -30.49 -4.58 -10.62
N LYS A 286 -31.33 -4.51 -11.66
CA LYS A 286 -30.88 -4.70 -13.04
C LYS A 286 -30.00 -3.57 -13.54
N GLU A 287 -30.11 -2.36 -12.99
CA GLU A 287 -29.35 -1.20 -13.42
C GLU A 287 -27.91 -1.30 -12.90
N GLU A 288 -27.76 -1.59 -11.61
CA GLU A 288 -26.46 -1.84 -10.99
C GLU A 288 -25.78 -3.08 -11.60
N LEU A 289 -26.51 -4.18 -11.84
CA LEU A 289 -25.98 -5.36 -12.51
C LEU A 289 -25.48 -5.06 -13.95
N ALA A 290 -26.22 -4.23 -14.70
CA ALA A 290 -25.79 -3.80 -16.02
C ALA A 290 -24.56 -2.88 -15.96
N GLY A 291 -24.44 -2.07 -14.90
CA GLY A 291 -23.25 -1.29 -14.57
C GLY A 291 -22.03 -2.20 -14.39
N ILE A 292 -22.15 -3.23 -13.55
CA ILE A 292 -21.07 -4.19 -13.28
C ILE A 292 -20.66 -4.96 -14.54
N ILE A 293 -21.62 -5.42 -15.36
CA ILE A 293 -21.30 -6.11 -16.63
C ILE A 293 -20.52 -5.20 -17.58
N LYS A 294 -20.94 -3.93 -17.72
CA LYS A 294 -20.21 -2.95 -18.53
C LYS A 294 -18.82 -2.68 -17.95
N GLY A 295 -18.72 -2.55 -16.63
CA GLY A 295 -17.46 -2.39 -15.92
C GLY A 295 -16.49 -3.54 -16.23
N LEU A 296 -16.92 -4.79 -16.10
CA LEU A 296 -16.11 -5.98 -16.42
C LEU A 296 -15.63 -5.99 -17.88
N ILE A 297 -16.46 -5.57 -18.83
CA ILE A 297 -16.07 -5.45 -20.25
C ILE A 297 -14.99 -4.37 -20.41
N PHE A 298 -15.15 -3.20 -19.78
CA PHE A 298 -14.14 -2.15 -19.83
C PHE A 298 -12.85 -2.56 -19.12
N THR A 299 -12.92 -3.22 -17.98
CA THR A 299 -11.75 -3.80 -17.30
C THR A 299 -11.00 -4.75 -18.22
N LEU A 300 -11.70 -5.65 -18.94
CA LEU A 300 -11.06 -6.56 -19.89
C LEU A 300 -10.38 -5.81 -21.05
N ILE A 301 -11.06 -4.84 -21.65
CA ILE A 301 -10.49 -4.04 -22.76
C ILE A 301 -9.27 -3.25 -22.28
N GLY A 302 -9.36 -2.61 -21.12
CA GLY A 302 -8.29 -1.83 -20.52
C GLY A 302 -7.07 -2.70 -20.18
N LEU A 303 -7.31 -3.88 -19.58
CA LEU A 303 -6.27 -4.87 -19.26
C LEU A 303 -5.50 -5.32 -20.51
N ILE A 304 -6.22 -5.64 -21.60
CA ILE A 304 -5.59 -6.04 -22.87
C ILE A 304 -4.73 -4.91 -23.43
N LEU A 305 -5.26 -3.68 -23.51
CA LEU A 305 -4.51 -2.53 -24.02
C LEU A 305 -3.27 -2.23 -23.17
N PHE A 306 -3.41 -2.29 -21.84
CA PHE A 306 -2.32 -2.12 -20.90
C PHE A 306 -1.23 -3.17 -21.11
N LEU A 307 -1.57 -4.47 -21.04
CA LEU A 307 -0.60 -5.54 -21.17
C LEU A 307 0.08 -5.54 -22.54
N VAL A 308 -0.65 -5.25 -23.62
CA VAL A 308 -0.03 -5.13 -24.95
C VAL A 308 0.93 -3.95 -24.99
N GLY A 309 0.53 -2.76 -24.52
CA GLY A 309 1.41 -1.59 -24.52
C GLY A 309 2.68 -1.77 -23.67
N VAL A 310 2.53 -2.45 -22.54
CA VAL A 310 3.63 -2.78 -21.62
C VAL A 310 4.61 -3.77 -22.26
N ASN A 311 4.11 -4.91 -22.77
CA ASN A 311 4.95 -5.98 -23.29
C ASN A 311 5.54 -5.70 -24.68
N SER A 312 4.86 -4.90 -25.50
CA SER A 312 5.34 -4.65 -26.87
C SER A 312 6.31 -3.48 -26.98
N GLY A 313 6.39 -2.58 -26.00
CA GLY A 313 7.26 -1.39 -26.15
C GLY A 313 7.79 -0.81 -24.84
N PHE A 314 6.96 -0.73 -23.80
CA PHE A 314 7.35 -0.04 -22.57
C PHE A 314 8.49 -0.75 -21.83
N MET A 315 8.39 -2.07 -21.64
CA MET A 315 9.43 -2.86 -20.97
C MET A 315 10.71 -3.00 -21.81
N ASP A 316 10.58 -3.15 -23.13
CA ASP A 316 11.73 -3.19 -24.04
C ASP A 316 12.60 -1.95 -23.89
N MET A 317 11.96 -0.78 -23.83
CA MET A 317 12.65 0.49 -23.64
C MET A 317 13.37 0.56 -22.28
N GLY A 318 12.73 0.04 -21.22
CA GLY A 318 13.36 -0.09 -19.91
C GLY A 318 14.65 -0.92 -19.97
N ARG A 319 14.59 -2.11 -20.60
CA ARG A 319 15.75 -2.99 -20.76
C ARG A 319 16.87 -2.33 -21.55
N ILE A 320 16.55 -1.68 -22.67
CA ILE A 320 17.53 -1.03 -23.54
C ILE A 320 18.25 0.09 -22.81
N ILE A 321 17.51 0.97 -22.11
CA ILE A 321 18.13 2.04 -21.32
C ILE A 321 19.00 1.47 -20.20
N GLY A 322 18.55 0.40 -19.53
CA GLY A 322 19.33 -0.30 -18.51
C GLY A 322 20.65 -0.83 -19.04
N MET A 323 20.62 -1.54 -20.18
CA MET A 323 21.81 -2.09 -20.84
C MET A 323 22.79 -0.98 -21.22
N GLU A 324 22.32 0.04 -21.91
CA GLU A 324 23.17 1.11 -22.46
C GLU A 324 23.81 1.96 -21.36
N LEU A 325 23.06 2.32 -20.31
CA LEU A 325 23.62 3.06 -19.18
C LEU A 325 24.62 2.24 -18.37
N ALA A 326 24.38 0.93 -18.20
CA ALA A 326 25.32 0.02 -17.55
C ALA A 326 26.62 -0.13 -18.36
N GLY A 327 26.53 -0.16 -19.69
CA GLY A 327 27.69 -0.18 -20.59
C GLY A 327 28.49 1.12 -20.62
N MET A 328 27.84 2.26 -20.37
CA MET A 328 28.48 3.58 -20.40
C MET A 328 29.28 3.92 -19.14
N ASN A 329 28.59 4.09 -18.00
CA ASN A 329 29.22 4.53 -16.76
C ASN A 329 28.38 4.13 -15.53
N PRO A 330 28.95 3.37 -14.58
CA PRO A 330 28.26 2.96 -13.34
C PRO A 330 27.61 4.09 -12.55
N TRP A 331 28.25 5.27 -12.46
CA TRP A 331 27.72 6.41 -11.72
C TRP A 331 26.53 7.06 -12.40
N VAL A 332 26.51 7.06 -13.73
CA VAL A 332 25.36 7.57 -14.50
C VAL A 332 24.17 6.63 -14.33
N LEU A 333 24.40 5.31 -14.39
CA LEU A 333 23.37 4.31 -14.11
C LEU A 333 22.73 4.53 -12.72
N ILE A 334 23.56 4.65 -11.67
CA ILE A 334 23.09 4.86 -10.29
C ILE A 334 22.34 6.19 -10.15
N GLY A 335 22.87 7.28 -10.74
CA GLY A 335 22.24 8.60 -10.70
C GLY A 335 20.88 8.65 -11.42
N VAL A 336 20.80 8.04 -12.60
CA VAL A 336 19.55 7.92 -13.35
C VAL A 336 18.55 7.05 -12.58
N ALA A 337 19.00 5.93 -12.03
CA ALA A 337 18.17 5.04 -11.21
C ALA A 337 17.56 5.75 -9.99
N PHE A 338 18.35 6.59 -9.31
CA PHE A 338 17.87 7.43 -8.21
C PHE A 338 16.77 8.40 -8.66
N VAL A 339 16.99 9.13 -9.77
CA VAL A 339 16.03 10.10 -10.30
C VAL A 339 14.76 9.41 -10.82
N SER A 340 14.90 8.28 -11.51
CA SER A 340 13.79 7.45 -11.95
C SER A 340 12.94 7.01 -10.76
N GLY A 341 13.57 6.51 -9.69
CA GLY A 341 12.86 6.09 -8.48
C GLY A 341 12.13 7.22 -7.78
N LEU A 342 12.74 8.41 -7.69
CA LEU A 342 12.09 9.60 -7.16
C LEU A 342 10.82 9.93 -7.95
N ILE A 343 10.92 9.96 -9.29
CA ILE A 343 9.80 10.33 -10.16
C ILE A 343 8.69 9.29 -10.06
N VAL A 344 9.02 7.99 -10.20
CA VAL A 344 8.05 6.89 -10.19
C VAL A 344 7.17 6.93 -8.94
N VAL A 345 7.77 7.08 -7.76
CA VAL A 345 6.99 7.11 -6.50
C VAL A 345 6.27 8.44 -6.29
N LEU A 346 6.88 9.55 -6.71
CA LEU A 346 6.25 10.87 -6.55
C LEU A 346 4.91 10.95 -7.30
N VAL A 347 4.82 10.26 -8.43
CA VAL A 347 3.67 10.30 -9.34
C VAL A 347 2.76 9.08 -9.21
N GLU A 348 3.07 8.13 -8.34
CA GLU A 348 2.27 6.91 -8.11
C GLU A 348 0.91 7.25 -7.45
N PRO A 349 -0.25 6.91 -8.08
CA PRO A 349 -1.57 7.20 -7.54
C PRO A 349 -1.83 6.54 -6.19
N ALA A 350 -1.40 5.29 -6.02
CA ALA A 350 -1.65 4.54 -4.79
C ALA A 350 -0.97 5.22 -3.58
N VAL A 351 0.22 5.81 -3.78
CA VAL A 351 0.93 6.58 -2.76
C VAL A 351 0.18 7.86 -2.40
N HIS A 352 -0.47 8.50 -3.36
CA HIS A 352 -1.30 9.67 -3.10
C HIS A 352 -2.55 9.32 -2.28
N VAL A 353 -3.26 8.26 -2.66
CA VAL A 353 -4.46 7.77 -1.94
C VAL A 353 -4.11 7.37 -0.52
N LEU A 354 -3.01 6.65 -0.32
CA LEU A 354 -2.53 6.32 1.02
C LEU A 354 -2.21 7.58 1.83
N GLY A 355 -1.55 8.57 1.21
CA GLY A 355 -1.29 9.86 1.84
C GLY A 355 -2.56 10.56 2.30
N GLU A 356 -3.60 10.59 1.48
CA GLU A 356 -4.90 11.21 1.80
C GLU A 356 -5.60 10.46 2.94
N GLN A 357 -5.59 9.14 2.92
CA GLN A 357 -6.15 8.32 4.01
C GLN A 357 -5.39 8.53 5.33
N ILE A 358 -4.06 8.65 5.28
CA ILE A 358 -3.26 8.98 6.46
C ILE A 358 -3.65 10.36 6.97
N GLU A 359 -3.74 11.36 6.10
CA GLU A 359 -4.09 12.72 6.52
C GLU A 359 -5.51 12.80 7.08
N GLU A 360 -6.47 12.08 6.51
CA GLU A 360 -7.85 12.00 7.00
C GLU A 360 -7.93 11.29 8.36
N VAL A 361 -7.30 10.12 8.51
CA VAL A 361 -7.34 9.33 9.75
C VAL A 361 -6.53 9.96 10.88
N THR A 362 -5.50 10.76 10.56
CA THR A 362 -4.69 11.47 11.58
C THR A 362 -5.18 12.89 11.86
N GLY A 363 -6.37 13.28 11.39
CA GLY A 363 -6.90 14.64 11.59
C GLY A 363 -6.01 15.75 11.00
N GLY A 364 -5.22 15.41 9.99
CA GLY A 364 -4.26 16.30 9.34
C GLY A 364 -2.89 16.37 10.02
N HIS A 365 -2.62 15.60 11.07
CA HIS A 365 -1.34 15.65 11.77
C HIS A 365 -0.16 15.23 10.88
N ILE A 366 -0.37 14.22 10.04
CA ILE A 366 0.63 13.75 9.09
C ILE A 366 0.23 14.22 7.68
N PRO A 367 0.86 15.28 7.14
CA PRO A 367 0.45 15.82 5.85
C PRO A 367 0.90 14.92 4.69
N VAL A 368 0.07 14.79 3.66
CA VAL A 368 0.34 14.00 2.43
C VAL A 368 1.72 14.33 1.84
N LYS A 369 2.11 15.61 1.85
CA LYS A 369 3.40 16.06 1.28
C LYS A 369 4.60 15.43 1.98
N LEU A 370 4.54 15.27 3.30
CA LEU A 370 5.63 14.68 4.09
C LEU A 370 5.77 13.19 3.77
N ILE A 371 4.64 12.47 3.68
CA ILE A 371 4.61 11.06 3.28
C ILE A 371 5.21 10.91 1.88
N ARG A 372 4.69 11.63 0.88
CA ARG A 372 5.18 11.54 -0.51
C ARG A 372 6.68 11.78 -0.62
N MET A 373 7.20 12.83 0.01
CA MET A 373 8.62 13.15 -0.06
C MET A 373 9.49 12.09 0.63
N THR A 374 9.07 11.63 1.82
CA THR A 374 9.79 10.59 2.57
C THR A 374 9.86 9.28 1.78
N LEU A 375 8.73 8.88 1.18
CA LEU A 375 8.65 7.69 0.35
C LEU A 375 9.49 7.82 -0.92
N SER A 376 9.40 8.93 -1.64
CA SER A 376 10.21 9.16 -2.85
C SER A 376 11.70 9.05 -2.57
N ILE A 377 12.20 9.71 -1.51
CA ILE A 377 13.64 9.66 -1.17
C ILE A 377 14.07 8.24 -0.80
N GLY A 378 13.26 7.54 0.00
CA GLY A 378 13.52 6.15 0.37
C GLY A 378 13.61 5.24 -0.85
N VAL A 379 12.61 5.30 -1.74
CA VAL A 379 12.56 4.45 -2.93
C VAL A 379 13.62 4.81 -3.97
N GLY A 380 13.86 6.11 -4.23
CA GLY A 380 14.96 6.55 -5.09
C GLY A 380 16.29 6.00 -4.62
N THR A 381 16.55 6.04 -3.31
CA THR A 381 17.76 5.45 -2.71
C THR A 381 17.78 3.94 -2.88
N ALA A 382 16.65 3.25 -2.71
CA ALA A 382 16.55 1.80 -2.84
C ALA A 382 16.84 1.31 -4.27
N ILE A 383 16.33 2.01 -5.28
CA ILE A 383 16.58 1.68 -6.70
C ILE A 383 18.04 1.99 -7.06
N ALA A 384 18.61 3.08 -6.54
CA ALA A 384 20.03 3.38 -6.70
C ALA A 384 20.93 2.31 -6.08
N LEU A 385 20.62 1.86 -4.86
CA LEU A 385 21.32 0.76 -4.19
C LEU A 385 21.14 -0.58 -4.92
N SER A 386 19.99 -0.78 -5.59
CA SER A 386 19.78 -1.95 -6.44
C SER A 386 20.71 -1.96 -7.65
N MET A 387 21.03 -0.79 -8.22
CA MET A 387 22.05 -0.71 -9.28
C MET A 387 23.45 -1.01 -8.73
N VAL A 388 23.78 -0.53 -7.52
CA VAL A 388 25.04 -0.90 -6.85
C VAL A 388 25.14 -2.41 -6.64
N ARG A 389 24.04 -3.05 -6.23
CA ARG A 389 23.94 -4.51 -6.08
C ARG A 389 24.26 -5.24 -7.38
N ILE A 390 23.69 -4.79 -8.50
CA ILE A 390 23.95 -5.38 -9.83
C ILE A 390 25.42 -5.21 -10.25
N LEU A 391 26.00 -4.04 -9.98
CA LEU A 391 27.36 -3.69 -10.40
C LEU A 391 28.45 -4.34 -9.54
N VAL A 392 28.17 -4.66 -8.28
CA VAL A 392 29.15 -5.15 -7.29
C VAL A 392 28.79 -6.58 -6.87
N PRO A 393 29.50 -7.62 -7.36
CA PRO A 393 29.14 -9.02 -7.14
C PRO A 393 29.11 -9.46 -5.67
N GLU A 394 29.87 -8.80 -4.81
CA GLU A 394 29.86 -9.13 -3.38
C GLU A 394 28.57 -8.67 -2.68
N VAL A 395 27.86 -7.71 -3.25
CA VAL A 395 26.69 -7.07 -2.63
C VAL A 395 25.45 -7.86 -3.00
N LYS A 396 24.93 -8.63 -2.04
CA LYS A 396 23.75 -9.48 -2.23
C LYS A 396 22.47 -8.82 -1.69
N LEU A 397 21.31 -9.22 -2.21
CA LEU A 397 20.01 -8.69 -1.82
C LEU A 397 19.74 -8.75 -0.30
N TRP A 398 20.10 -9.86 0.35
CA TRP A 398 19.88 -10.06 1.79
C TRP A 398 20.61 -9.04 2.68
N TYR A 399 21.68 -8.39 2.22
CA TYR A 399 22.41 -7.38 2.98
C TYR A 399 21.58 -6.11 3.18
N PHE A 400 20.54 -5.93 2.37
CA PHE A 400 19.60 -4.82 2.51
C PHE A 400 18.28 -5.27 3.10
N LEU A 401 17.68 -6.35 2.57
CA LEU A 401 16.34 -6.78 3.02
C LEU A 401 16.33 -7.19 4.48
N LEU A 402 17.27 -8.04 4.91
CA LEU A 402 17.23 -8.60 6.26
C LEU A 402 17.52 -7.53 7.31
N PRO A 403 18.58 -6.70 7.21
CA PRO A 403 18.77 -5.57 8.10
C PRO A 403 17.63 -4.56 8.02
N GLY A 404 17.12 -4.24 6.83
CA GLY A 404 16.04 -3.27 6.64
C GLY A 404 14.77 -3.65 7.38
N PHE A 405 14.26 -4.86 7.14
CA PHE A 405 13.07 -5.37 7.85
C PHE A 405 13.33 -5.63 9.33
N ALA A 406 14.53 -6.09 9.73
CA ALA A 406 14.86 -6.29 11.14
C ALA A 406 14.88 -4.96 11.92
N ILE A 407 15.46 -3.90 11.33
CA ILE A 407 15.43 -2.55 11.89
C ILE A 407 13.99 -2.04 11.95
N ALA A 408 13.21 -2.19 10.89
CA ALA A 408 11.81 -1.77 10.88
C ALA A 408 10.97 -2.45 11.98
N ILE A 409 11.16 -3.76 12.18
CA ILE A 409 10.49 -4.50 13.27
C ILE A 409 10.96 -4.01 14.64
N LEU A 410 12.27 -3.80 14.82
CA LEU A 410 12.80 -3.27 16.09
C LEU A 410 12.29 -1.86 16.39
N LEU A 411 12.16 -1.01 15.36
CA LEU A 411 11.57 0.32 15.47
C LEU A 411 10.06 0.26 15.70
N SER A 412 9.35 -0.79 15.25
CA SER A 412 7.91 -0.92 15.48
C SER A 412 7.52 -0.94 16.98
N TYR A 413 8.44 -1.34 17.86
CA TYR A 413 8.26 -1.29 19.31
C TYR A 413 8.52 0.11 19.91
N ARG A 414 9.12 1.01 19.14
CA ARG A 414 9.50 2.38 19.52
C ARG A 414 8.67 3.47 18.85
N VAL A 415 7.66 3.12 18.06
CA VAL A 415 6.79 4.07 17.35
C VAL A 415 5.34 3.77 17.69
N ASP A 416 4.44 4.75 17.55
CA ASP A 416 3.00 4.57 17.79
C ASP A 416 2.38 3.54 16.83
N PRO A 417 1.31 2.83 17.26
CA PRO A 417 0.81 1.67 16.50
C PRO A 417 0.33 2.05 15.10
N ILE A 418 -0.22 3.26 14.95
CA ILE A 418 -0.70 3.78 13.68
C ILE A 418 0.42 3.88 12.64
N PHE A 419 1.60 4.38 13.00
CA PHE A 419 2.77 4.44 12.10
C PHE A 419 3.26 3.04 11.70
N VAL A 420 3.11 2.04 12.57
CA VAL A 420 3.49 0.66 12.23
C VAL A 420 2.56 0.14 11.13
N GLY A 421 1.24 0.31 11.28
CA GLY A 421 0.27 -0.04 10.24
C GLY A 421 0.55 0.68 8.92
N ILE A 422 0.73 1.99 8.99
CA ILE A 422 1.03 2.84 7.83
C ILE A 422 2.34 2.41 7.15
N ALA A 423 3.40 2.14 7.90
CA ALA A 423 4.71 1.79 7.33
C ALA A 423 4.65 0.51 6.50
N PHE A 424 4.03 -0.54 7.03
CA PHE A 424 3.92 -1.82 6.34
C PHE A 424 2.94 -1.77 5.16
N ASP A 425 1.86 -0.99 5.26
CA ASP A 425 0.98 -0.73 4.11
C ASP A 425 1.73 0.05 3.02
N ALA A 426 2.48 1.09 3.39
CA ALA A 426 3.26 1.91 2.46
C ALA A 426 4.31 1.11 1.68
N GLY A 427 4.89 0.08 2.29
CA GLY A 427 5.80 -0.86 1.62
C GLY A 427 5.17 -1.54 0.42
N GLY A 428 3.92 -1.98 0.57
CA GLY A 428 3.14 -2.48 -0.55
C GLY A 428 2.82 -1.39 -1.57
N VAL A 429 2.23 -0.29 -1.08
CA VAL A 429 1.67 0.77 -1.93
C VAL A 429 2.68 1.44 -2.86
N ALA A 430 3.96 1.56 -2.47
CA ALA A 430 4.96 2.24 -3.29
C ALA A 430 5.43 1.44 -4.52
N SER A 431 5.06 0.16 -4.62
CA SER A 431 5.52 -0.78 -5.66
C SER A 431 4.52 -0.93 -6.81
N GLY A 432 4.00 0.19 -7.32
CA GLY A 432 2.94 0.19 -8.35
C GLY A 432 3.38 -0.21 -9.76
N PRO A 433 2.49 -0.02 -10.76
CA PRO A 433 2.66 -0.56 -12.11
C PRO A 433 3.92 -0.09 -12.83
N MET A 434 4.37 1.14 -12.55
CA MET A 434 5.58 1.68 -13.17
C MET A 434 6.85 1.02 -12.63
N THR A 435 6.82 0.56 -11.37
CA THR A 435 7.93 -0.18 -10.76
C THR A 435 8.01 -1.60 -11.34
N ALA A 436 6.87 -2.30 -11.41
CA ALA A 436 6.80 -3.65 -11.96
C ALA A 436 7.14 -3.72 -13.47
N THR A 437 6.80 -2.67 -14.22
CA THR A 437 7.05 -2.61 -15.67
C THR A 437 8.41 -2.00 -16.01
N TYR A 438 8.66 -0.73 -15.68
CA TYR A 438 9.86 -0.03 -16.10
C TYR A 438 11.04 -0.28 -15.18
N VAL A 439 10.90 -0.13 -13.86
CA VAL A 439 12.05 -0.23 -12.95
C VAL A 439 12.65 -1.63 -12.95
N LEU A 440 11.81 -2.68 -12.94
CA LEU A 440 12.27 -4.06 -13.03
C LEU A 440 12.92 -4.34 -14.39
N ALA A 441 12.30 -3.94 -15.51
CA ALA A 441 12.89 -4.10 -16.83
C ALA A 441 14.23 -3.34 -16.99
N PHE A 442 14.32 -2.14 -16.42
CA PHE A 442 15.55 -1.35 -16.35
C PHE A 442 16.66 -2.05 -15.58
N ALA A 443 16.33 -2.64 -14.41
CA ALA A 443 17.27 -3.42 -13.63
C ALA A 443 17.73 -4.70 -14.36
N GLN A 444 16.79 -5.42 -15.00
CA GLN A 444 17.11 -6.59 -15.83
C GLN A 444 18.04 -6.23 -16.99
N GLY A 445 17.82 -5.08 -17.64
CA GLY A 445 18.71 -4.57 -18.68
C GLY A 445 20.11 -4.27 -18.17
N ALA A 446 20.22 -3.59 -17.01
CA ALA A 446 21.50 -3.32 -16.38
C ALA A 446 22.25 -4.61 -16.00
N ALA A 447 21.53 -5.61 -15.48
CA ALA A 447 22.09 -6.92 -15.15
C ALA A 447 22.57 -7.65 -16.41
N ALA A 448 21.79 -7.65 -17.50
CA ALA A 448 22.14 -8.32 -18.75
C ALA A 448 23.44 -7.78 -19.39
N MET A 449 23.75 -6.49 -19.20
CA MET A 449 24.99 -5.89 -19.71
C MET A 449 26.18 -6.05 -18.74
N THR A 450 25.93 -6.36 -17.47
CA THR A 450 26.98 -6.47 -16.46
C THR A 450 27.58 -7.89 -16.47
N PRO A 451 28.86 -8.09 -16.83
CA PRO A 451 29.41 -9.43 -17.05
C PRO A 451 29.40 -10.37 -15.85
N THR A 452 29.33 -9.79 -14.64
CA THR A 452 29.34 -10.53 -13.37
C THR A 452 27.95 -10.74 -12.79
N ALA A 453 26.90 -10.22 -13.42
CA ALA A 453 25.54 -10.27 -12.93
C ALA A 453 24.72 -11.34 -13.64
N ASP A 454 23.80 -11.96 -12.92
CA ASP A 454 22.79 -12.87 -13.46
C ASP A 454 21.42 -12.17 -13.49
N VAL A 455 20.68 -12.24 -14.60
CA VAL A 455 19.41 -11.52 -14.73
C VAL A 455 18.34 -12.04 -13.74
N LEU A 456 18.39 -13.31 -13.38
CA LEU A 456 17.42 -13.93 -12.49
C LEU A 456 17.76 -13.67 -11.01
N VAL A 457 19.04 -13.64 -10.66
CA VAL A 457 19.52 -13.31 -9.29
C VAL A 457 19.56 -11.80 -9.07
N ASP A 458 20.22 -11.08 -9.98
CA ASP A 458 20.57 -9.66 -9.86
C ASP A 458 19.63 -8.74 -10.65
N GLY A 459 18.82 -9.23 -11.58
CA GLY A 459 17.76 -8.42 -12.18
C GLY A 459 16.52 -8.30 -11.28
N PHE A 460 16.19 -9.37 -10.53
CA PHE A 460 15.06 -9.41 -9.58
C PHE A 460 15.47 -8.98 -8.16
N GLY A 461 14.52 -8.64 -7.30
CA GLY A 461 14.75 -8.11 -5.96
C GLY A 461 14.84 -6.59 -5.93
N VAL A 462 14.67 -5.90 -7.06
CA VAL A 462 14.55 -4.44 -7.08
C VAL A 462 13.20 -4.00 -6.54
N ILE A 463 12.12 -4.72 -6.89
CA ILE A 463 10.79 -4.46 -6.30
C ILE A 463 10.83 -4.74 -4.80
N ALA A 464 11.55 -5.76 -4.35
CA ALA A 464 11.78 -6.04 -2.93
C ALA A 464 12.42 -4.85 -2.19
N MET A 465 13.41 -4.22 -2.80
CA MET A 465 14.08 -3.03 -2.26
C MET A 465 13.12 -1.84 -2.21
N VAL A 466 12.33 -1.66 -3.28
CA VAL A 466 11.28 -0.63 -3.36
C VAL A 466 10.19 -0.86 -2.31
N ALA A 467 9.86 -2.11 -1.98
CA ALA A 467 8.86 -2.42 -0.98
C ALA A 467 9.39 -2.27 0.45
N MET A 468 10.66 -2.56 0.71
CA MET A 468 11.28 -2.40 2.04
C MET A 468 11.51 -0.94 2.41
N ALA A 469 11.93 -0.10 1.45
CA ALA A 469 12.34 1.27 1.72
C ALA A 469 11.25 2.19 2.31
N PRO A 470 9.97 2.15 1.87
CA PRO A 470 8.86 2.82 2.53
C PRO A 470 8.68 2.39 3.98
N VAL A 471 8.74 1.08 4.26
CA VAL A 471 8.57 0.56 5.62
C VAL A 471 9.63 1.16 6.53
N LEU A 472 10.89 1.11 6.10
CA LEU A 472 12.00 1.67 6.86
C LEU A 472 11.90 3.20 7.00
N SER A 473 11.62 3.90 5.90
CA SER A 473 11.54 5.37 5.88
C SER A 473 10.42 5.91 6.76
N ILE A 474 9.23 5.29 6.74
CA ILE A 474 8.10 5.70 7.60
C ILE A 474 8.35 5.31 9.07
N MET A 475 9.01 4.18 9.34
CA MET A 475 9.41 3.83 10.72
C MET A 475 10.41 4.83 11.30
N ILE A 476 11.38 5.27 10.50
CA ILE A 476 12.33 6.33 10.89
C ILE A 476 11.58 7.64 11.13
N LEU A 477 10.64 8.00 10.24
CA LEU A 477 9.81 9.19 10.38
C LEU A 477 9.01 9.14 11.69
N GLY A 478 8.28 8.05 11.95
CA GLY A 478 7.50 7.90 13.16
C GLY A 478 8.36 7.91 14.43
N THR A 479 9.57 7.35 14.39
CA THR A 479 10.52 7.44 15.52
C THR A 479 10.93 8.89 15.80
N ALA A 480 11.12 9.69 14.75
CA ALA A 480 11.45 11.10 14.85
C ALA A 480 10.26 11.95 15.37
N PHE A 481 9.02 11.52 15.11
CA PHE A 481 7.82 12.13 15.67
C PHE A 481 7.71 11.84 17.17
N ARG A 482 7.89 10.58 17.59
CA ARG A 482 7.74 10.21 19.01
C ARG A 482 8.73 10.89 19.94
N HIS A 483 9.97 11.14 19.50
CA HIS A 483 10.97 11.85 20.30
C HIS A 483 10.60 13.31 20.62
N LYS A 484 9.58 13.87 19.94
CA LYS A 484 9.10 15.22 20.22
C LYS A 484 7.84 15.24 21.09
N THR A 485 7.15 14.12 21.23
CA THR A 485 5.93 13.94 22.04
C THR A 485 6.24 13.22 23.36
N ALA A 486 7.37 13.52 24.00
CA ALA A 486 7.94 12.74 25.11
C ALA A 486 6.91 12.15 26.09
N GLU A 487 7.00 10.82 26.30
CA GLU A 487 6.20 10.02 27.24
C GLU A 487 6.26 10.61 28.67
N VAL A 488 5.10 11.03 29.20
CA VAL A 488 4.90 11.35 30.61
C VAL A 488 4.36 10.08 31.29
N PRO A 489 4.95 9.63 32.41
CA PRO A 489 4.56 8.38 33.08
C PRO A 489 3.15 8.49 33.69
N GLU A 490 2.33 7.45 33.48
CA GLU A 490 1.02 7.26 34.13
C GLU A 490 1.17 7.45 35.66
N ALA A 491 0.59 8.51 36.20
CA ALA A 491 0.55 8.75 37.63
C ALA A 491 -0.64 7.97 38.25
N GLU A 492 -0.35 7.21 39.32
CA GLU A 492 -1.37 6.45 40.06
C GLU A 492 -2.47 7.34 40.65
N GLU A 493 -3.71 6.86 40.48
CA GLU A 493 -5.00 7.46 40.84
C GLU A 493 -5.11 7.93 42.31
N ASP A 494 -5.61 9.16 42.49
CA ASP A 494 -6.49 9.50 43.63
C ASP A 494 -7.37 10.72 43.26
N ILE A 495 -8.50 10.50 42.58
CA ILE A 495 -9.42 11.58 42.19
C ILE A 495 -10.60 11.63 43.15
N SER A 496 -10.70 12.70 43.94
CA SER A 496 -11.89 13.02 44.73
C SER A 496 -12.97 13.64 43.85
N ILE A 497 -13.86 12.83 43.30
CA ILE A 497 -15.04 13.31 42.56
C ILE A 497 -16.04 13.88 43.57
N THR A 498 -16.37 15.17 43.46
CA THR A 498 -17.45 15.79 44.24
C THR A 498 -18.82 15.29 43.75
N PRO A 499 -19.64 14.61 44.57
CA PRO A 499 -20.94 14.12 44.15
C PRO A 499 -21.90 15.27 43.81
N THR A 500 -22.63 15.11 42.71
CA THR A 500 -23.60 16.09 42.21
C THR A 500 -24.76 16.30 43.21
N PRO A 501 -25.16 17.55 43.51
CA PRO A 501 -26.48 17.82 44.04
C PRO A 501 -27.52 17.54 42.95
N ILE A 502 -28.60 16.82 43.28
CA ILE A 502 -29.75 16.65 42.38
C ILE A 502 -30.44 18.01 42.28
N LEU A 503 -30.16 18.76 41.20
CA LEU A 503 -30.85 20.01 40.89
C LEU A 503 -32.05 19.71 39.99
N GLU A 504 -33.25 20.09 40.41
CA GLU A 504 -34.47 19.99 39.62
C GLU A 504 -34.33 20.78 38.31
N ALA A 505 -34.64 20.14 37.18
CA ALA A 505 -34.47 20.70 35.85
C ALA A 505 -35.62 21.65 35.51
N ASP A 506 -35.46 22.93 35.86
CA ASP A 506 -36.48 23.98 35.64
C ASP A 506 -36.28 24.79 34.35
N GLY A 507 -35.50 24.30 33.38
CA GLY A 507 -35.21 25.03 32.13
C GLY A 507 -35.13 24.18 30.86
N ILE A 508 -35.65 24.71 29.75
CA ILE A 508 -35.60 24.14 28.38
C ILE A 508 -34.22 24.40 27.71
N TYR A 509 -33.31 25.10 28.38
CA TYR A 509 -32.03 25.52 27.80
C TYR A 509 -30.96 24.44 27.95
N ASN A 510 -30.31 24.12 26.84
CA ASN A 510 -29.17 23.23 26.78
C ASN A 510 -27.92 24.04 26.45
N ASP A 511 -26.81 23.70 27.10
CA ASP A 511 -25.49 24.21 26.78
C ASP A 511 -24.70 23.16 26.00
N CYS A 512 -23.80 23.61 25.13
CA CYS A 512 -22.81 22.77 24.48
C CYS A 512 -21.45 23.10 25.09
N ILE A 513 -20.91 22.20 25.91
CA ILE A 513 -19.55 22.31 26.43
C ILE A 513 -18.61 21.74 25.36
N MET A 514 -17.57 22.50 25.01
CA MET A 514 -16.59 22.09 23.99
C MET A 514 -15.23 21.92 24.64
N VAL A 515 -14.89 20.67 24.93
CA VAL A 515 -13.63 20.32 25.56
C VAL A 515 -12.59 20.03 24.48
N VAL A 516 -11.41 20.64 24.55
CA VAL A 516 -10.27 20.34 23.67
C VAL A 516 -9.17 19.74 24.52
N VAL A 517 -8.73 18.52 24.15
CA VAL A 517 -7.72 17.76 24.89
C VAL A 517 -6.68 17.15 23.96
N ASN A 518 -5.50 16.80 24.49
CA ASN A 518 -4.54 15.97 23.77
C ASN A 518 -5.12 14.59 23.45
N ARG A 519 -4.70 14.02 22.30
CA ARG A 519 -5.19 12.73 21.81
C ARG A 519 -5.04 11.62 22.86
N GLY A 520 -6.08 10.78 22.97
CA GLY A 520 -6.10 9.61 23.83
C GLY A 520 -6.85 9.81 25.15
N LEU A 521 -7.29 11.04 25.43
CA LEU A 521 -7.95 11.42 26.69
C LEU A 521 -9.45 11.67 26.53
N ALA A 522 -10.01 11.60 25.32
CA ALA A 522 -11.45 11.82 25.12
C ALA A 522 -12.33 10.84 25.93
N ASP A 523 -11.93 9.58 26.05
CA ASP A 523 -12.67 8.60 26.87
C ASP A 523 -12.72 9.03 28.34
N GLU A 524 -11.61 9.56 28.87
CA GLU A 524 -11.54 10.03 30.24
C GLU A 524 -12.41 11.28 30.44
N VAL A 525 -12.39 12.22 29.49
CA VAL A 525 -13.32 13.36 29.46
C VAL A 525 -14.77 12.86 29.48
N VAL A 526 -15.11 11.86 28.66
CA VAL A 526 -16.47 11.30 28.61
C VAL A 526 -16.84 10.62 29.92
N ASP A 527 -15.93 9.88 30.55
CA ASP A 527 -16.16 9.20 31.81
C ASP A 527 -16.36 10.18 32.96
N VAL A 528 -15.51 11.21 33.08
CA VAL A 528 -15.66 12.30 34.05
C VAL A 528 -16.96 13.08 33.82
N ALA A 529 -17.30 13.38 32.56
CA ALA A 529 -18.53 14.09 32.22
C ALA A 529 -19.77 13.26 32.54
N ARG A 530 -19.76 11.95 32.26
CA ARG A 530 -20.86 11.02 32.61
C ARG A 530 -21.05 10.89 34.11
N GLN A 531 -19.96 10.76 34.86
CA GLN A 531 -20.00 10.76 36.33
C GLN A 531 -20.57 12.09 36.88
N SER A 532 -20.39 13.18 36.14
CA SER A 532 -20.91 14.52 36.44
C SER A 532 -22.34 14.79 35.92
N GLY A 533 -22.99 13.81 35.28
CA GLY A 533 -24.39 13.90 34.85
C GLY A 533 -24.63 14.07 33.33
N ALA A 534 -23.59 14.06 32.51
CA ALA A 534 -23.76 14.10 31.04
C ALA A 534 -24.37 12.79 30.51
N SER A 535 -25.28 12.89 29.54
CA SER A 535 -25.95 11.72 28.93
C SER A 535 -25.16 11.11 27.76
N GLY A 536 -24.36 11.90 27.07
CA GLY A 536 -23.58 11.48 25.92
C GLY A 536 -22.60 12.57 25.48
N ALA A 537 -21.73 12.20 24.53
CA ALA A 537 -20.70 13.07 23.98
C ALA A 537 -20.52 12.76 22.49
N THR A 538 -20.13 13.77 21.72
CA THR A 538 -19.61 13.60 20.35
C THR A 538 -18.13 13.92 20.37
N ILE A 539 -17.30 12.99 19.88
CA ILE A 539 -15.85 13.18 19.78
C ILE A 539 -15.52 13.54 18.33
N ILE A 540 -14.74 14.59 18.14
CA ILE A 540 -14.28 15.09 16.84
C ILE A 540 -12.77 15.20 16.89
N HIS A 541 -12.06 14.69 15.89
CA HIS A 541 -10.60 14.80 15.84
C HIS A 541 -10.18 16.11 15.16
N GLY A 542 -9.11 16.72 15.65
CA GLY A 542 -8.56 17.97 15.14
C GLY A 542 -7.05 18.11 15.36
N ARG A 543 -6.52 19.27 15.00
CA ARG A 543 -5.11 19.65 15.21
C ARG A 543 -5.01 21.11 15.59
N GLY A 544 -4.10 21.44 16.49
CA GLY A 544 -3.89 22.82 16.95
C GLY A 544 -3.03 22.90 18.20
N THR A 545 -2.32 24.01 18.35
CA THR A 545 -1.61 24.40 19.59
C THR A 545 -1.80 25.91 19.77
N ASP A 546 -1.94 26.34 21.02
CA ASP A 546 -2.00 27.76 21.38
C ASP A 546 -0.60 28.41 21.43
N ASP A 547 0.48 27.61 21.39
CA ASP A 547 1.84 28.10 21.55
C ASP A 547 2.66 28.09 20.24
N GLU A 548 3.24 29.23 19.86
CA GLU A 548 4.15 29.34 18.70
C GLU A 548 5.40 28.44 18.84
N HIS A 549 5.77 28.08 20.07
CA HIS A 549 6.96 27.26 20.38
C HIS A 549 6.75 25.75 20.20
N GLU A 550 5.50 25.27 20.18
CA GLU A 550 5.18 23.86 19.94
C GLU A 550 4.99 23.51 18.46
N ARG A 551 4.98 24.53 17.59
CA ARG A 551 5.01 24.32 16.15
C ARG A 551 6.34 23.70 15.77
N VAL A 552 6.34 22.38 15.65
CA VAL A 552 7.54 21.64 15.28
C VAL A 552 7.84 21.91 13.81
N LYS A 553 8.85 22.73 13.55
CA LYS A 553 9.48 22.84 12.23
C LYS A 553 10.51 21.72 12.08
N LEU A 554 10.29 20.80 11.15
CA LEU A 554 11.34 19.86 10.76
C LEU A 554 12.44 20.65 10.04
N PRO A 555 13.69 20.71 10.57
CA PRO A 555 14.74 21.61 10.08
C PRO A 555 15.14 21.37 8.62
N LEU A 556 14.81 20.20 8.06
CA LEU A 556 15.06 19.86 6.66
C LEU A 556 13.90 20.19 5.70
N ILE A 557 12.67 20.41 6.18
CA ILE A 557 11.47 20.25 5.32
C ILE A 557 10.49 21.46 5.36
N ASN A 558 10.67 22.44 6.26
CA ASN A 558 9.78 23.62 6.37
C ASN A 558 8.27 23.28 6.35
N VAL A 559 7.92 22.14 6.95
CA VAL A 559 6.54 21.72 7.23
C VAL A 559 6.30 21.97 8.71
N GLU A 560 5.24 22.72 9.02
CA GLU A 560 4.78 22.97 10.38
C GLU A 560 3.92 21.79 10.83
N LEU A 561 4.37 21.10 11.87
CA LEU A 561 3.62 20.05 12.54
C LEU A 561 2.83 20.65 13.70
N GLN A 562 1.54 20.32 13.76
CA GLN A 562 0.63 20.68 14.84
C GLN A 562 0.25 19.42 15.61
N PRO A 563 0.18 19.45 16.95
CA PRO A 563 -0.20 18.28 17.73
C PRO A 563 -1.66 17.88 17.44
N GLU A 564 -1.93 16.57 17.56
CA GLU A 564 -3.28 16.02 17.47
C GLU A 564 -4.09 16.37 18.72
N LYS A 565 -5.32 16.81 18.52
CA LYS A 565 -6.27 17.17 19.57
C LYS A 565 -7.59 16.42 19.36
N GLU A 566 -8.26 16.10 20.45
CA GLU A 566 -9.63 15.60 20.47
C GLU A 566 -10.54 16.73 20.97
N ILE A 567 -11.61 17.01 20.22
CA ILE A 567 -12.64 17.99 20.55
C ILE A 567 -13.90 17.22 20.95
N ILE A 568 -14.31 17.35 22.21
CA ILE A 568 -15.46 16.66 22.76
C ILE A 568 -16.59 17.66 22.94
N TRP A 569 -17.72 17.40 22.26
CA TRP A 569 -18.96 18.16 22.42
C TRP A 569 -19.90 17.44 23.37
N LEU A 570 -20.23 18.10 24.49
CA LEU A 570 -21.18 17.62 25.49
C LEU A 570 -22.40 18.54 25.45
N VAL A 571 -23.52 18.04 24.91
CA VAL A 571 -24.80 18.75 24.95
C VAL A 571 -25.54 18.33 26.22
N THR A 572 -25.66 19.27 27.15
CA THR A 572 -26.17 19.00 28.51
C THR A 572 -27.15 20.09 28.94
N SER A 573 -27.94 19.83 29.98
CA SER A 573 -28.85 20.83 30.54
C SER A 573 -28.06 21.96 31.21
N ALA A 574 -28.47 23.22 31.02
CA ALA A 574 -27.75 24.39 31.51
C ALA A 574 -27.57 24.45 33.04
N ASN A 575 -28.34 23.67 33.80
CA ASN A 575 -28.22 23.57 35.27
C ASN A 575 -27.04 22.70 35.74
N ILE A 576 -26.46 21.88 34.87
CA ILE A 576 -25.33 20.99 35.21
C ILE A 576 -24.07 21.28 34.38
N SER A 577 -24.13 22.20 33.41
CA SER A 577 -23.02 22.50 32.50
C SER A 577 -21.79 23.04 33.22
N GLU A 578 -21.96 24.02 34.11
CA GLU A 578 -20.88 24.61 34.92
C GLU A 578 -20.22 23.56 35.84
N HIS A 579 -20.99 22.63 36.38
CA HIS A 579 -20.46 21.55 37.23
C HIS A 579 -19.63 20.55 36.44
N ILE A 580 -20.08 20.17 35.25
CA ILE A 580 -19.31 19.29 34.36
C ILE A 580 -17.99 19.97 33.98
N ALA A 581 -18.02 21.25 33.62
CA ALA A 581 -16.83 22.01 33.26
C ALA A 581 -15.81 22.10 34.41
N ASN A 582 -16.26 22.42 35.62
CA ASN A 582 -15.40 22.50 36.80
C ASN A 582 -14.76 21.15 37.16
N ASN A 583 -15.49 20.04 37.03
CA ASN A 583 -14.95 18.70 37.29
C ASN A 583 -13.91 18.28 36.23
N LEU A 584 -14.10 18.68 34.98
CA LEU A 584 -13.13 18.43 33.90
C LEU A 584 -11.84 19.22 34.13
N LEU A 585 -11.94 20.51 34.49
CA LEU A 585 -10.77 21.35 34.80
C LEU A 585 -10.05 20.95 36.09
N ALA A 586 -10.77 20.37 37.06
CA ALA A 586 -10.20 19.90 38.31
C ALA A 586 -9.57 18.49 38.21
N ASN A 587 -9.79 17.78 37.09
CA ASN A 587 -9.12 16.50 36.87
C ASN A 587 -7.65 16.77 36.53
N THR A 588 -6.76 16.28 37.39
CA THR A 588 -5.32 16.50 37.32
C THR A 588 -4.67 15.80 36.13
N GLN A 589 -5.22 14.67 35.67
CA GLN A 589 -4.79 13.97 34.48
C GLN A 589 -5.13 14.79 33.22
N LEU A 590 -6.35 15.31 33.15
CA LEU A 590 -6.78 16.22 32.10
C LEU A 590 -5.98 17.54 32.10
N GLU A 591 -5.75 18.14 33.25
CA GLU A 591 -4.97 19.38 33.36
C GLU A 591 -3.50 19.19 32.96
N GLN A 592 -2.86 18.10 33.38
CA GLN A 592 -1.42 17.86 33.13
C GLN A 592 -1.13 17.16 31.79
N GLU A 593 -1.95 16.19 31.39
CA GLU A 593 -1.74 15.39 30.17
C GLU A 593 -2.52 15.94 28.98
N GLY A 594 -3.69 16.53 29.23
CA GLY A 594 -4.65 16.93 28.20
C GLY A 594 -4.53 18.36 27.69
N GLU A 595 -3.85 19.25 28.42
CA GLU A 595 -3.97 20.70 28.21
C GLU A 595 -5.44 21.12 28.07
N VAL A 596 -6.28 20.58 28.95
CA VAL A 596 -7.72 20.65 28.80
C VAL A 596 -8.22 22.10 28.81
N ALA A 597 -8.81 22.49 27.68
CA ALA A 597 -9.57 23.73 27.53
C ALA A 597 -11.06 23.37 27.42
N VAL A 598 -11.91 24.05 28.20
CA VAL A 598 -13.36 23.74 28.33
C VAL A 598 -14.22 24.94 27.93
#